data_AF-A0A7S1NVJ9-F1
#
_entry.id   AF-A0A7S1NVJ9-F1
#
_cell.length_a   1.000
_cell.length_b   1.000
_cell.length_c   1.000
_cell.angle_alpha   90.00
_cell.angle_beta   90.00
_cell.angle_gamma   90.00
#
_symmetry.space_group_name_H-M   'P 1'
#
loop_
_entity.id
_entity.type
_entity.pdbx_description
1 polymer ?
#
loop_
_entity_poly.entity_id
_entity_poly.type
_entity_poly.pdbx_seq_one_letter_code
_entity_poly.pdbx_strand_id
1 'polypeptide(L)'
;VGRVPHLVTSPLPTHSRRLYVGTAQGIVAALQTKTGALEWRREGKDEGERVSRLAIGKAILVSLSVNDGHEDGGGRSSTSVRCWHVHNGDLLWQETITQDSQQSDGERPAALVDVAIVPSDGGGGEAVLLATERGAQLRHATSGRILRDWATSASHGSVRYSRVIPLDDQDGDAISFALIGRDISSSSLVASIHKTV
;
A
#
# COMPACT_ATOMS: atom_id res chain seq x y z
N VAL A 1 10.08 -13.65 24.81
CA VAL A 1 9.82 -12.20 24.84
C VAL A 1 8.96 -11.88 23.62
N GLY A 2 7.67 -11.59 23.82
CA GLY A 2 6.70 -11.46 22.73
C GLY A 2 7.03 -10.27 21.83
N ARG A 3 7.04 -10.49 20.50
CA ARG A 3 7.20 -9.42 19.50
C ARG A 3 6.19 -8.31 19.82
N VAL A 4 6.68 -7.10 20.06
CA VAL A 4 5.84 -5.92 20.26
C VAL A 4 4.96 -5.77 19.01
N PRO A 5 3.62 -5.67 19.14
CA PRO A 5 2.78 -5.37 18.00
C PRO A 5 3.19 -4.00 17.46
N HIS A 6 3.77 -3.98 16.26
CA HIS A 6 3.95 -2.73 15.55
C HIS A 6 2.55 -2.26 15.14
N LEU A 7 2.02 -1.31 15.91
CA LEU A 7 0.73 -0.71 15.65
C LEU A 7 0.91 0.27 14.50
N VAL A 8 0.50 -0.12 13.29
CA VAL A 8 0.35 0.85 12.21
C VAL A 8 -1.01 1.50 12.39
N THR A 9 -1.01 2.80 12.67
CA THR A 9 -2.23 3.60 12.76
C THR A 9 -2.20 4.65 11.67
N SER A 10 -3.34 4.84 11.02
CA SER A 10 -3.58 5.99 10.15
C SER A 10 -4.82 6.67 10.71
N PRO A 11 -4.71 7.84 11.35
CA PRO A 11 -5.89 8.62 11.69
C PRO A 11 -6.26 9.47 10.48
N LEU A 12 -7.43 9.24 9.87
CA LEU A 12 -8.05 10.26 9.03
C LEU A 12 -9.02 11.11 9.87
N PRO A 13 -8.98 12.46 9.76
CA PRO A 13 -9.83 13.35 10.56
C PRO A 13 -11.31 13.34 10.18
N THR A 14 -11.73 12.59 9.15
CA THR A 14 -13.05 12.77 8.56
C THR A 14 -13.98 11.59 8.89
N HIS A 15 -14.84 11.81 9.89
CA HIS A 15 -16.10 11.09 10.17
C HIS A 15 -16.06 9.67 10.73
N SER A 16 -14.92 8.97 10.76
CA SER A 16 -14.91 7.61 11.31
C SER A 16 -14.79 7.64 12.85
N ARG A 17 -15.84 7.22 13.57
CA ARG A 17 -15.75 6.83 15.00
C ARG A 17 -14.88 5.59 15.23
N ARG A 18 -14.03 5.23 14.27
CA ARG A 18 -13.23 4.01 14.22
C ARG A 18 -11.74 4.32 14.17
N LEU A 19 -10.98 3.54 14.92
CA LEU A 19 -9.53 3.42 14.83
C LEU A 19 -9.24 2.13 14.06
N TYR A 20 -8.41 2.20 13.02
CA TYR A 20 -7.97 1.02 12.28
C TYR A 20 -6.54 0.64 12.70
N VAL A 21 -6.33 -0.65 12.95
CA VAL A 21 -5.06 -1.19 13.43
C VAL A 21 -4.60 -2.34 12.56
N GLY A 22 -3.32 -2.33 12.22
CA GLY A 22 -2.61 -3.44 11.59
C GLY A 22 -1.61 -4.05 12.58
N THR A 23 -1.44 -5.37 12.57
CA THR A 23 -0.50 -6.05 13.48
C THR A 23 0.60 -6.82 12.76
N ALA A 24 1.63 -7.15 13.53
CA ALA A 24 2.73 -8.03 13.14
C ALA A 24 2.33 -9.51 12.96
N GLN A 25 1.05 -9.85 13.12
CA GLN A 25 0.47 -11.18 12.90
C GLN A 25 -0.52 -11.15 11.74
N GLY A 26 -0.43 -10.14 10.86
CA GLY A 26 -1.30 -10.03 9.68
C GLY A 26 -2.75 -9.64 10.01
N ILE A 27 -3.04 -9.20 11.24
CA ILE A 27 -4.39 -8.82 11.64
C ILE A 27 -4.67 -7.38 11.23
N VAL A 28 -5.83 -7.16 10.62
CA VAL A 28 -6.42 -5.84 10.40
C VAL A 28 -7.73 -5.76 11.20
N ALA A 29 -7.92 -4.71 11.98
CA ALA A 29 -9.13 -4.54 12.77
C ALA A 29 -9.60 -3.08 12.83
N ALA A 30 -10.91 -2.91 13.05
CA ALA A 30 -11.51 -1.64 13.40
C ALA A 30 -12.03 -1.67 14.84
N LEU A 31 -11.67 -0.64 15.59
CA LEU A 31 -12.03 -0.44 16.98
C LEU A 31 -12.84 0.85 17.11
N GLN A 32 -13.83 0.90 18.00
CA GLN A 32 -14.50 2.13 18.33
C GLN A 32 -13.52 3.09 19.03
N THR A 33 -13.35 4.29 18.51
CA THR A 33 -12.40 5.31 19.01
C THR A 33 -12.56 5.65 20.49
N LYS A 34 -13.79 5.71 21.00
CA LYS A 34 -14.06 6.15 22.38
C LYS A 34 -13.81 5.07 23.42
N THR A 35 -14.12 3.81 23.10
CA THR A 35 -14.09 2.70 24.07
C THR A 35 -13.01 1.67 23.80
N GLY A 36 -12.42 1.69 22.59
CA GLY A 36 -11.56 0.62 22.11
C GLY A 36 -12.31 -0.69 21.77
N ALA A 37 -13.65 -0.69 21.83
CA ALA A 37 -14.43 -1.89 21.55
C ALA A 37 -14.21 -2.38 20.11
N LEU A 38 -13.99 -3.68 19.93
CA LEU A 38 -13.81 -4.29 18.62
C LEU A 38 -15.10 -4.21 17.81
N GLU A 39 -15.04 -3.60 16.62
CA GLU A 39 -16.16 -3.58 15.68
C GLU A 39 -16.04 -4.69 14.63
N TRP A 40 -14.85 -4.84 14.03
CA TRP A 40 -14.57 -5.95 13.13
C TRP A 40 -13.07 -6.31 13.12
N ARG A 41 -12.77 -7.56 12.76
CA ARG A 41 -11.41 -8.11 12.65
C ARG A 41 -11.29 -9.00 11.43
N ARG A 42 -10.15 -8.93 10.75
CA ARG A 42 -9.74 -9.80 9.64
C ARG A 42 -8.30 -10.24 9.83
N GLU A 43 -8.01 -11.46 9.41
CA GLU A 43 -6.67 -12.03 9.41
C GLU A 43 -6.16 -12.14 7.97
N GLY A 44 -4.84 -12.02 7.81
CA GLY A 44 -4.15 -12.38 6.57
C GLY A 44 -4.36 -13.86 6.22
N LYS A 45 -4.05 -14.23 4.99
CA LYS A 45 -4.24 -15.61 4.52
C LYS A 45 -3.04 -16.49 4.85
N ASP A 46 -1.85 -15.92 4.82
CA ASP A 46 -0.61 -16.66 4.93
C ASP A 46 0.00 -16.51 6.32
N GLU A 47 0.54 -17.62 6.83
CA GLU A 47 1.31 -17.60 8.07
C GLU A 47 2.56 -16.73 7.92
N GLY A 48 2.88 -15.96 8.97
CA GLY A 48 4.04 -15.06 8.98
C GLY A 48 3.78 -13.69 8.34
N GLU A 49 2.60 -13.44 7.77
CA GLU A 49 2.22 -12.12 7.28
C GLU A 49 2.29 -11.04 8.37
N ARG A 50 2.75 -9.85 7.98
CA ARG A 50 2.85 -8.68 8.85
C ARG A 50 2.24 -7.49 8.15
N VAL A 51 1.26 -6.81 8.77
CA VAL A 51 0.73 -5.56 8.23
C VAL A 51 1.80 -4.48 8.37
N SER A 52 2.28 -3.96 7.25
CA SER A 52 3.31 -2.92 7.17
C SER A 52 2.73 -1.53 6.98
N ARG A 53 1.55 -1.43 6.34
CA ARG A 53 0.90 -0.14 6.07
C ARG A 53 -0.61 -0.25 6.05
N LEU A 54 -1.27 0.83 6.49
CA LEU A 54 -2.71 1.06 6.31
C LEU A 54 -2.91 2.43 5.65
N ALA A 55 -3.75 2.47 4.61
CA ALA A 55 -4.30 3.70 4.04
C ALA A 55 -5.82 3.65 4.19
N ILE A 56 -6.42 4.74 4.66
CA ILE A 56 -7.88 4.81 4.89
C ILE A 56 -8.46 5.82 3.91
N GLY A 57 -9.65 5.53 3.42
CA GLY A 57 -10.49 6.40 2.63
C GLY A 57 -11.86 6.59 3.30
N LYS A 58 -12.79 7.20 2.58
CA LYS A 58 -14.18 7.41 3.01
C LYS A 58 -14.95 6.09 3.11
N ALA A 59 -14.78 5.21 2.12
CA ALA A 59 -15.50 3.94 1.99
C ALA A 59 -14.58 2.72 2.05
N ILE A 60 -13.27 2.91 1.82
CA ILE A 60 -12.30 1.82 1.77
C ILE A 60 -11.18 1.94 2.79
N LEU A 61 -10.57 0.81 3.11
CA LEU A 61 -9.30 0.67 3.81
C LEU A 61 -8.38 -0.19 2.95
N VAL A 62 -7.14 0.24 2.74
CA VAL A 62 -6.12 -0.56 2.05
C VAL A 62 -5.06 -0.98 3.05
N SER A 63 -4.77 -2.27 3.12
CA SER A 63 -3.66 -2.82 3.89
C SER A 63 -2.56 -3.37 2.99
N LEU A 64 -1.32 -3.08 3.34
CA LEU A 64 -0.15 -3.79 2.84
C LEU A 64 0.30 -4.79 3.89
N SER A 65 0.35 -6.07 3.51
CA SER A 65 0.90 -7.14 4.33
C SER A 65 2.12 -7.72 3.64
N VAL A 66 3.25 -7.76 4.34
CA VAL A 66 4.48 -8.36 3.83
C VAL A 66 4.59 -9.78 4.37
N ASN A 67 4.91 -10.71 3.49
CA ASN A 67 5.35 -12.05 3.83
C ASN A 67 6.80 -12.18 3.37
N ASP A 68 7.72 -12.02 4.31
CA ASP A 68 9.12 -12.37 4.11
C ASP A 68 9.20 -13.88 4.34
N GLY A 69 9.43 -14.64 3.26
CA GLY A 69 9.51 -16.09 3.33
C GLY A 69 10.47 -16.57 4.44
N HIS A 70 10.26 -17.82 4.88
CA HIS A 70 10.94 -18.40 6.04
C HIS A 70 12.47 -18.18 6.06
N GLU A 71 13.02 -18.10 7.28
CA GLU A 71 14.43 -17.77 7.58
C GLU A 71 15.45 -18.75 6.96
N ASP A 72 15.01 -19.85 6.36
CA ASP A 72 15.85 -20.88 5.73
C ASP A 72 16.39 -20.51 4.32
N GLY A 73 16.45 -19.22 4.00
CA GLY A 73 17.41 -18.70 3.00
C GLY A 73 17.02 -18.77 1.51
N GLY A 74 15.76 -19.07 1.17
CA GLY A 74 15.31 -19.14 -0.24
C GLY A 74 13.95 -18.49 -0.55
N GLY A 75 13.36 -17.77 0.41
CA GLY A 75 12.00 -17.26 0.27
C GLY A 75 11.88 -16.07 -0.68
N ARG A 76 10.96 -16.16 -1.65
CA ARG A 76 10.42 -15.00 -2.36
C ARG A 76 9.64 -14.15 -1.37
N SER A 77 10.02 -12.89 -1.19
CA SER A 77 9.17 -11.93 -0.45
C SER A 77 7.95 -11.60 -1.30
N SER A 78 6.78 -11.62 -0.67
CA SER A 78 5.54 -11.17 -1.30
C SER A 78 4.90 -10.06 -0.48
N THR A 79 4.20 -9.16 -1.17
CA THR A 79 3.36 -8.15 -0.55
C THR A 79 1.93 -8.37 -1.01
N SER A 80 1.03 -8.67 -0.08
CA SER A 80 -0.40 -8.65 -0.33
C SER A 80 -0.95 -7.25 -0.14
N VAL A 81 -1.55 -6.72 -1.21
CA VAL A 81 -2.36 -5.51 -1.20
C VAL A 81 -3.81 -5.95 -1.06
N ARG A 82 -4.49 -5.49 -0.01
CA ARG A 82 -5.91 -5.83 0.22
C ARG A 82 -6.71 -4.57 0.41
N CYS A 83 -7.83 -4.48 -0.30
CA CYS A 83 -8.81 -3.42 -0.14
C CYS A 83 -10.03 -3.98 0.58
N TRP A 84 -10.42 -3.30 1.64
CA TRP A 84 -11.50 -3.67 2.54
C TRP A 84 -12.57 -2.60 2.52
N HIS A 85 -13.81 -3.00 2.67
CA HIS A 85 -14.88 -2.08 2.96
C HIS A 85 -14.76 -1.59 4.41
N VAL A 86 -14.67 -0.27 4.58
CA VAL A 86 -14.21 0.37 5.83
C VAL A 86 -15.17 0.13 7.01
N HIS A 87 -16.45 -0.14 6.73
CA HIS A 87 -17.49 -0.25 7.74
C HIS A 87 -17.63 -1.65 8.34
N ASN A 88 -17.43 -2.71 7.56
CA ASN A 88 -17.69 -4.09 7.99
C ASN A 88 -16.47 -5.01 7.83
N GLY A 89 -15.40 -4.55 7.17
CA GLY A 89 -14.18 -5.31 6.92
C GLY A 89 -14.34 -6.34 5.79
N ASP A 90 -15.34 -6.21 4.93
CA ASP A 90 -15.50 -7.12 3.80
C ASP A 90 -14.37 -6.91 2.79
N LEU A 91 -13.78 -8.00 2.30
CA LEU A 91 -12.73 -7.94 1.29
C LEU A 91 -13.36 -7.56 -0.05
N LEU A 92 -12.95 -6.41 -0.60
CA LEU A 92 -13.39 -5.93 -1.90
C LEU A 92 -12.55 -6.55 -3.02
N TRP A 93 -11.23 -6.47 -2.86
CA TRP A 93 -10.27 -7.12 -3.75
C TRP A 93 -8.93 -7.33 -3.05
N GLN A 94 -8.14 -8.25 -3.60
CA GLN A 94 -6.77 -8.49 -3.16
C GLN A 94 -5.86 -8.77 -4.35
N GLU A 95 -4.58 -8.46 -4.16
CA GLU A 95 -3.51 -8.79 -5.10
C GLU A 95 -2.25 -9.15 -4.33
N THR A 96 -1.54 -10.16 -4.80
CA THR A 96 -0.23 -10.54 -4.25
C THR A 96 0.83 -10.16 -5.26
N ILE A 97 1.73 -9.29 -4.84
CA ILE A 97 2.89 -8.86 -5.60
C ILE A 97 4.08 -9.67 -5.11
N THR A 98 4.61 -10.51 -5.98
CA THR A 98 5.79 -11.33 -5.67
C THR A 98 7.03 -10.62 -6.21
N GLN A 99 8.04 -10.46 -5.35
CA GLN A 99 9.35 -9.95 -5.76
C GLN A 99 10.32 -11.14 -5.88
N ASP A 100 10.99 -11.23 -7.03
CA ASP A 100 12.10 -12.16 -7.19
C ASP A 100 13.32 -11.57 -6.48
N SER A 101 13.59 -12.10 -5.29
CA SER A 101 14.76 -11.76 -4.47
C SER A 101 16.03 -12.38 -5.07
N GLN A 102 16.44 -11.93 -6.25
CA GLN A 102 17.81 -12.16 -6.74
C GLN A 102 18.73 -11.10 -6.11
N GLN A 103 18.99 -11.19 -4.80
CA GLN A 103 20.04 -10.38 -4.19
C GLN A 103 20.76 -11.10 -3.04
N SER A 104 22.08 -11.16 -3.17
CA SER A 104 23.07 -11.88 -2.35
C SER A 104 23.56 -11.11 -1.12
N ASP A 105 23.10 -9.88 -0.91
CA ASP A 105 23.76 -8.93 0.00
C ASP A 105 22.91 -8.62 1.25
N GLY A 106 22.41 -9.64 1.96
CA GLY A 106 22.02 -9.60 3.38
C GLY A 106 21.01 -8.55 3.90
N GLU A 107 20.62 -7.56 3.11
CA GLU A 107 19.75 -6.45 3.46
C GLU A 107 18.34 -6.80 3.00
N ARG A 108 17.45 -7.11 3.96
CA ARG A 108 16.05 -7.40 3.66
C ARG A 108 15.40 -6.15 3.06
N PRO A 109 14.89 -6.20 1.82
CA PRO A 109 14.32 -5.02 1.19
C PRO A 109 13.09 -4.55 1.97
N ALA A 110 13.03 -3.25 2.28
CA ALA A 110 11.77 -2.61 2.64
C ALA A 110 10.78 -2.82 1.47
N ALA A 111 9.53 -3.20 1.76
CA ALA A 111 8.53 -3.49 0.75
C ALA A 111 8.54 -2.41 -0.37
N LEU A 112 8.90 -2.80 -1.60
CA LEU A 112 8.93 -1.91 -2.78
C LEU A 112 7.52 -1.61 -3.31
N VAL A 113 6.53 -1.74 -2.45
CA VAL A 113 5.12 -1.52 -2.76
C VAL A 113 4.65 -0.40 -1.85
N ASP A 114 4.07 0.63 -2.46
CA ASP A 114 3.39 1.67 -1.71
C ASP A 114 2.00 1.95 -2.26
N VAL A 115 1.12 2.43 -1.38
CA VAL A 115 -0.27 2.76 -1.70
C VAL A 115 -0.65 4.14 -1.17
N ALA A 116 -1.48 4.80 -1.97
CA ALA A 116 -2.24 5.98 -1.59
C ALA A 116 -3.68 5.82 -2.03
N ILE A 117 -4.61 6.39 -1.27
CA ILE A 117 -6.01 6.54 -1.68
C ILE A 117 -6.16 7.95 -2.24
N VAL A 118 -6.76 8.04 -3.41
CA VAL A 118 -6.92 9.28 -4.18
C VAL A 118 -8.37 9.38 -4.69
N PRO A 119 -8.88 10.57 -5.03
CA PRO A 119 -10.15 10.71 -5.71
C PRO A 119 -10.15 9.93 -7.05
N SER A 120 -11.26 9.28 -7.39
CA SER A 120 -11.47 8.78 -8.75
C SER A 120 -11.83 9.94 -9.67
N ASP A 121 -11.28 9.96 -10.87
CA ASP A 121 -11.55 10.95 -11.92
C ASP A 121 -13.07 11.19 -12.12
N GLY A 122 -13.46 12.47 -12.15
CA GLY A 122 -14.77 12.95 -12.64
C GLY A 122 -16.05 12.52 -11.90
N GLY A 123 -15.97 11.76 -10.79
CA GLY A 123 -17.17 11.14 -10.19
C GLY A 123 -17.29 11.16 -8.67
N GLY A 124 -16.34 11.76 -7.94
CA GLY A 124 -16.38 11.82 -6.47
C GLY A 124 -16.20 10.48 -5.74
N GLY A 125 -15.83 9.42 -6.47
CA GLY A 125 -15.46 8.12 -5.92
C GLY A 125 -14.02 8.08 -5.42
N GLU A 126 -13.58 6.91 -4.99
CA GLU A 126 -12.21 6.66 -4.53
C GLU A 126 -11.48 5.75 -5.51
N ALA A 127 -10.17 5.93 -5.60
CA ALA A 127 -9.25 5.09 -6.32
C ALA A 127 -8.03 4.78 -5.46
N VAL A 128 -7.35 3.68 -5.77
CA VAL A 128 -6.10 3.26 -5.12
C VAL A 128 -4.98 3.45 -6.11
N LEU A 129 -4.04 4.33 -5.78
CA LEU A 129 -2.78 4.46 -6.47
C LEU A 129 -1.80 3.47 -5.84
N LEU A 130 -1.41 2.47 -6.61
CA LEU A 130 -0.51 1.39 -6.23
C LEU A 130 0.81 1.57 -6.99
N ALA A 131 1.90 1.82 -6.27
CA ALA A 131 3.23 1.81 -6.85
C ALA A 131 3.97 0.53 -6.50
N THR A 132 4.69 0.02 -7.48
CA THR A 132 5.53 -1.18 -7.42
C THR A 132 6.83 -0.91 -8.17
N GLU A 133 7.84 -1.77 -8.02
CA GLU A 133 9.08 -1.70 -8.81
C GLU A 133 8.87 -1.61 -10.34
N ARG A 134 7.74 -2.11 -10.85
CA ARG A 134 7.44 -2.17 -12.29
C ARG A 134 6.71 -0.95 -12.84
N GLY A 135 6.26 -0.06 -11.96
CA GLY A 135 5.35 1.01 -12.33
C GLY A 135 4.33 1.36 -11.28
N ALA A 136 3.46 2.29 -11.64
CA ALA A 136 2.33 2.69 -10.84
C ALA A 136 1.03 2.42 -11.57
N GLN A 137 0.00 2.03 -10.82
CA GLN A 137 -1.33 1.76 -11.34
C GLN A 137 -2.37 2.51 -10.52
N LEU A 138 -3.31 3.15 -11.21
CA LEU A 138 -4.52 3.68 -10.59
C LEU A 138 -5.62 2.63 -10.73
N ARG A 139 -6.23 2.24 -9.62
CA ARG A 139 -7.26 1.19 -9.57
C ARG A 139 -8.54 1.71 -8.95
N HIS A 140 -9.68 1.29 -9.50
CA HIS A 140 -10.99 1.61 -8.94
C HIS A 140 -11.12 1.00 -7.53
N ALA A 141 -11.50 1.80 -6.54
CA ALA A 141 -11.42 1.42 -5.13
C ALA A 141 -12.17 0.13 -4.77
N THR A 142 -13.37 -0.07 -5.32
CA THR A 142 -14.21 -1.22 -4.93
C THR A 142 -14.03 -2.44 -5.80
N SER A 143 -13.75 -2.27 -7.10
CA SER A 143 -13.62 -3.41 -8.02
C SER A 143 -12.19 -3.85 -8.25
N GLY A 144 -11.20 -3.03 -7.88
CA GLY A 144 -9.79 -3.29 -8.15
C GLY A 144 -9.41 -3.17 -9.63
N ARG A 145 -10.36 -2.82 -10.51
CA ARG A 145 -10.13 -2.64 -11.95
C ARG A 145 -9.09 -1.55 -12.19
N ILE A 146 -8.09 -1.85 -13.02
CA ILE A 146 -7.08 -0.87 -13.45
C ILE A 146 -7.77 0.21 -14.29
N LEU A 147 -7.66 1.45 -13.85
CA LEU A 147 -8.13 2.65 -14.53
C LEU A 147 -7.01 3.25 -15.38
N ARG A 148 -5.78 3.26 -14.85
CA ARG A 148 -4.57 3.73 -15.52
C ARG A 148 -3.38 2.87 -15.11
N ASP A 149 -2.43 2.72 -16.02
CA ASP A 149 -1.18 2.00 -15.81
C ASP A 149 -0.03 2.84 -16.37
N TRP A 150 0.96 3.09 -15.53
CA TRP A 150 2.19 3.80 -15.87
C TRP A 150 3.36 2.85 -15.65
N ALA A 151 3.85 2.27 -16.76
CA ALA A 151 5.05 1.46 -16.75
C ALA A 151 6.28 2.34 -16.54
N THR A 152 7.27 1.82 -15.82
CA THR A 152 8.55 2.49 -15.65
C THR A 152 9.54 1.95 -16.68
N SER A 153 10.13 2.85 -17.48
CA SER A 153 11.28 2.50 -18.33
C SER A 153 12.54 3.03 -17.67
N ALA A 154 13.21 2.21 -16.87
CA ALA A 154 14.56 2.53 -16.43
C ALA A 154 15.54 2.21 -17.56
N SER A 155 16.25 3.20 -18.08
CA SER A 155 17.27 3.02 -19.11
C SER A 155 18.54 2.37 -18.56
N HIS A 156 18.85 2.58 -17.27
CA HIS A 156 19.89 1.89 -16.52
C HIS A 156 19.51 1.82 -15.03
N GLY A 157 19.61 0.63 -14.42
CA GLY A 157 19.42 0.41 -12.97
C GLY A 157 17.99 0.03 -12.54
N SER A 158 17.88 -0.63 -11.38
CA SER A 158 16.60 -0.96 -10.73
C SER A 158 16.08 0.25 -9.96
N VAL A 159 14.96 0.84 -10.37
CA VAL A 159 14.33 1.94 -9.64
C VAL A 159 13.53 1.37 -8.46
N ARG A 160 13.87 1.79 -7.23
CA ARG A 160 13.24 1.31 -5.99
C ARG A 160 12.34 2.37 -5.37
N TYR A 161 11.02 2.23 -5.49
CA TYR A 161 10.07 3.19 -4.93
C TYR A 161 9.91 3.04 -3.42
N SER A 162 10.13 4.13 -2.69
CA SER A 162 10.00 4.16 -1.23
C SER A 162 8.72 4.85 -0.73
N ARG A 163 8.08 5.66 -1.58
CA ARG A 163 6.86 6.38 -1.21
C ARG A 163 6.10 6.85 -2.44
N VAL A 164 4.77 6.83 -2.34
CA VAL A 164 3.82 7.54 -3.22
C VAL A 164 3.22 8.71 -2.44
N ILE A 165 3.31 9.91 -3.02
CA ILE A 165 2.68 11.11 -2.48
C ILE A 165 1.74 11.66 -3.54
N PRO A 166 0.41 11.55 -3.38
CA PRO A 166 -0.50 12.27 -4.27
C PRO A 166 -0.35 13.77 -4.02
N LEU A 167 -0.13 14.51 -5.09
CA LEU A 167 -0.13 15.96 -5.15
C LEU A 167 -1.45 16.36 -5.80
N ASP A 168 -2.23 17.15 -5.06
CA ASP A 168 -3.46 17.75 -5.54
C ASP A 168 -3.10 18.78 -6.61
N ASP A 169 -3.53 18.56 -7.86
CA ASP A 169 -3.58 19.67 -8.81
C ASP A 169 -4.87 20.46 -8.53
N GLN A 170 -4.78 21.78 -8.57
CA GLN A 170 -5.91 22.65 -8.22
C GLN A 170 -7.09 22.52 -9.19
N ASP A 171 -6.92 21.77 -10.28
CA ASP A 171 -7.89 21.58 -11.35
C ASP A 171 -8.66 20.24 -11.23
N GLY A 172 -8.36 19.40 -10.24
CA GLY A 172 -9.07 18.16 -9.93
C GLY A 172 -8.86 17.03 -10.93
N ASP A 173 -7.83 17.15 -11.78
CA ASP A 173 -7.75 16.46 -13.06
C ASP A 173 -6.45 15.66 -13.24
N ALA A 174 -5.44 15.88 -12.41
CA ALA A 174 -4.21 15.11 -12.38
C ALA A 174 -3.84 14.66 -10.96
N ILE A 175 -3.57 13.36 -10.84
CA ILE A 175 -2.83 12.80 -9.70
C ILE A 175 -1.35 12.94 -10.07
N SER A 176 -0.71 14.00 -9.61
CA SER A 176 0.75 14.05 -9.65
C SER A 176 1.26 13.21 -8.49
N PHE A 177 2.22 12.32 -8.72
CA PHE A 177 2.80 11.56 -7.62
C PHE A 177 4.31 11.51 -7.70
N ALA A 178 4.95 11.77 -6.56
CA ALA A 178 6.38 11.58 -6.42
C ALA A 178 6.65 10.11 -6.12
N LEU A 179 7.40 9.49 -7.01
CA LEU A 179 8.02 8.20 -6.81
C LEU A 179 9.46 8.45 -6.36
N ILE A 180 9.76 8.23 -5.08
CA ILE A 180 11.13 8.39 -4.56
C ILE A 180 11.89 7.09 -4.80
N GLY A 181 12.80 7.13 -5.77
CA GLY A 181 13.73 6.06 -6.14
C GLY A 181 15.10 6.23 -5.48
N ARG A 182 15.68 5.15 -4.92
CA ARG A 182 17.16 5.06 -4.81
C ARG A 182 17.70 4.38 -6.05
N ASP A 183 18.52 5.09 -6.82
CA ASP A 183 19.46 4.44 -7.71
C ASP A 183 20.63 3.95 -6.85
N ILE A 184 21.12 2.74 -7.10
CA ILE A 184 22.30 2.16 -6.42
C ILE A 184 23.54 3.03 -6.67
N SER A 185 23.49 3.92 -7.68
CA SER A 185 24.56 4.87 -8.03
C SER A 185 24.33 6.32 -7.59
N SER A 186 23.10 6.76 -7.30
CA SER A 186 22.83 8.14 -6.88
C SER A 186 21.54 8.29 -6.06
N SER A 187 21.68 9.01 -4.95
CA SER A 187 20.67 9.18 -3.92
C SER A 187 19.71 10.33 -4.24
N SER A 188 18.86 10.18 -5.26
CA SER A 188 17.51 10.77 -5.35
C SER A 188 17.03 10.76 -6.80
N LEU A 189 16.22 9.78 -7.18
CA LEU A 189 15.33 9.93 -8.33
C LEU A 189 13.97 10.40 -7.80
N VAL A 190 13.61 11.65 -8.08
CA VAL A 190 12.22 12.12 -7.96
C VAL A 190 11.62 11.99 -9.35
N ALA A 191 10.91 10.90 -9.60
CA ALA A 191 10.09 10.81 -10.79
C ALA A 191 8.74 11.47 -10.46
N SER A 192 8.46 12.61 -11.09
CA SER A 192 7.12 13.17 -11.14
C SER A 192 6.48 12.74 -12.46
N ILE A 193 5.46 11.90 -12.36
CA ILE A 193 4.61 11.61 -13.51
C ILE A 193 3.59 12.75 -13.58
N HIS A 194 3.82 13.66 -14.53
CA HIS A 194 2.86 14.70 -14.89
C HIS A 194 1.95 14.20 -16.01
N LYS A 195 0.64 14.46 -15.89
CA LYS A 195 -0.30 14.28 -16.99
C LYS A 195 0.13 15.21 -18.14
N THR A 196 0.56 14.65 -19.26
CA THR A 196 0.51 15.38 -20.53
C THR A 196 -0.91 15.19 -21.07
N VAL A 197 -1.67 16.28 -21.11
CA VAL A 197 -2.95 16.34 -21.83
C VAL A 197 -2.68 16.14 -23.32
#